data_AF-A0A6L9IVE9-F1
#
_entry.id   AF-A0A6L9IVE9-F1
#
_cell.length_a   1.000
_cell.length_b   1.000
_cell.length_c   1.000
_cell.angle_alpha   90.00
_cell.angle_beta   90.00
_cell.angle_gamma   90.00
#
_symmetry.space_group_name_H-M   'P 1'
#
loop_
_entity.id
_entity.type
_entity.pdbx_description
1 polymer ?
#
loop_
_entity_poly.entity_id
_entity_poly.type
_entity_poly.pdbx_seq_one_letter_code
_entity_poly.pdbx_strand_id
1 'polypeptide(L)'
;KPLVYIDHETGVVEGKDRIRTHRKAVEELYRSFFEMLDTSRPIRVAVLHGCNMPDAQQLATRIRQEYDPAELLINVTGPVLGINTGPGALALCGYTET
;
A
#
# COMPACT_ATOMS: atom_id res chain seq x y z
N LYS A 1 -4.00 13.99 4.48
CA LYS A 1 -4.36 12.86 3.60
C LYS A 1 -4.76 11.70 4.52
N PRO A 2 -5.95 11.10 4.39
CA PRO A 2 -6.37 9.99 5.27
C PRO A 2 -5.62 8.69 4.90
N LEU A 3 -5.17 7.93 5.91
CA LEU A 3 -4.69 6.55 5.74
C LEU A 3 -5.88 5.62 5.96
N VAL A 4 -6.07 4.67 5.05
CA VAL A 4 -7.25 3.82 5.01
C VAL A 4 -6.83 2.36 4.89
N TYR A 5 -7.34 1.51 5.79
CA TYR A 5 -7.11 0.06 5.79
C TYR A 5 -8.45 -0.67 5.59
N ILE A 6 -8.43 -1.84 4.94
CA ILE A 6 -9.60 -2.70 4.76
C ILE A 6 -9.42 -3.91 5.66
N ASP A 7 -10.31 -4.05 6.64
CA ASP A 7 -10.39 -5.28 7.43
C ASP A 7 -10.86 -6.43 6.53
N HIS A 8 -10.06 -7.51 6.46
CA HIS A 8 -10.34 -8.66 5.60
C HIS A 8 -11.38 -9.63 6.18
N GLU A 9 -11.79 -9.47 7.44
CA GLU A 9 -12.91 -10.18 8.06
C GLU A 9 -14.24 -9.45 7.84
N THR A 10 -14.23 -8.11 7.93
CA THR A 10 -15.46 -7.30 7.90
C THR A 10 -15.67 -6.50 6.61
N GLY A 11 -14.63 -6.32 5.79
CA GLY A 11 -14.64 -5.50 4.58
C GLY A 11 -14.70 -3.99 4.85
N VAL A 12 -14.48 -3.56 6.10
CA VAL A 12 -14.66 -2.16 6.54
C VAL A 12 -13.39 -1.35 6.28
N VAL A 13 -13.61 -0.15 5.75
CA VAL A 13 -12.61 0.85 5.37
C VAL A 13 -12.38 1.80 6.56
N GLU A 14 -11.32 1.58 7.33
CA GLU A 14 -11.05 2.35 8.55
C GLU A 14 -9.99 3.44 8.35
N GLY A 15 -10.29 4.66 8.82
CA GLY A 15 -9.34 5.76 8.85
C GLY A 15 -8.40 5.63 10.04
N LYS A 16 -7.16 5.15 9.83
CA LYS A 16 -6.23 4.84 10.93
C LYS A 16 -5.66 6.09 11.63
N ASP A 17 -5.46 7.20 10.90
CA ASP A 17 -4.93 8.45 11.48
C ASP A 17 -5.08 9.71 10.59
N ARG A 18 -5.16 10.91 11.22
CA ARG A 18 -5.06 12.22 10.50
C ARG A 18 -3.61 12.60 10.25
N ILE A 19 -3.01 12.02 9.21
CA ILE A 19 -1.63 12.32 8.84
C ILE A 19 -1.53 13.63 8.05
N ARG A 20 -0.66 14.53 8.55
CA ARG A 20 -0.51 15.91 8.05
C ARG A 20 0.32 16.03 6.77
N THR A 21 1.29 15.14 6.53
CA THR A 21 2.18 15.18 5.35
C THR A 21 2.10 13.90 4.53
N HIS A 22 2.26 14.01 3.21
CA HIS A 22 2.21 12.86 2.31
C HIS A 22 3.33 11.86 2.61
N ARG A 23 4.57 12.32 2.82
CA ARG A 23 5.69 11.46 3.23
C ARG A 23 5.37 10.60 4.46
N LYS A 24 4.83 11.20 5.52
CA LYS A 24 4.43 10.44 6.72
C LYS A 24 3.34 9.42 6.42
N ALA A 25 2.41 9.75 5.53
CA ALA A 25 1.33 8.82 5.18
C ALA A 25 1.86 7.60 4.43
N VAL A 26 2.84 7.79 3.54
CA VAL A 26 3.48 6.68 2.81
C VAL A 26 4.31 5.81 3.76
N GLU A 27 5.06 6.41 4.70
CA GLU A 27 5.81 5.63 5.70
C GLU A 27 4.89 4.82 6.62
N GLU A 28 3.78 5.39 7.08
CA GLU A 28 2.81 4.68 7.91
C GLU A 28 2.07 3.58 7.13
N LEU A 29 1.72 3.82 5.85
CA LEU A 29 1.19 2.80 4.94
C LEU A 29 2.16 1.62 4.80
N TYR A 30 3.44 1.92 4.55
CA TYR A 30 4.50 0.92 4.40
C TYR A 30 4.66 0.09 5.68
N ARG A 31 4.88 0.77 6.82
CA ARG A 31 5.11 0.09 8.11
C ARG A 31 3.94 -0.80 8.49
N SER A 32 2.72 -0.24 8.48
CA SER A 32 1.53 -0.98 8.89
C SER A 32 1.24 -2.18 7.99
N PHE A 33 1.47 -2.07 6.68
CA PHE A 33 1.29 -3.17 5.75
C PHE A 33 2.20 -4.37 6.07
N PHE A 34 3.49 -4.14 6.27
CA PHE A 34 4.44 -5.23 6.56
C PHE A 34 4.37 -5.74 8.00
N GLU A 35 3.88 -4.96 8.96
CA GLU A 35 3.55 -5.45 10.31
C GLU A 35 2.47 -6.56 10.30
N MET A 36 1.63 -6.61 9.25
CA MET A 36 0.54 -7.60 9.13
C MET A 36 0.95 -8.87 8.35
N LEU A 37 2.10 -8.88 7.69
CA LEU A 37 2.56 -10.01 6.88
C LEU A 37 3.62 -10.82 7.65
N ASP A 38 3.59 -12.14 7.49
CA ASP A 38 4.73 -12.98 7.84
C ASP A 38 5.76 -12.88 6.72
N THR A 39 6.76 -12.02 6.91
CA THR A 39 7.83 -11.74 5.93
C THR A 39 8.94 -12.80 5.95
N SER A 40 8.83 -13.84 6.77
CA SER A 40 9.76 -14.98 6.74
C SER A 40 9.45 -15.97 5.61
N ARG A 41 8.29 -15.79 4.96
CA ARG A 41 7.78 -16.63 3.86
C ARG A 41 7.67 -15.81 2.57
N PRO A 42 7.54 -16.48 1.41
CA PRO A 42 7.25 -15.79 0.16
C PRO A 42 6.00 -14.90 0.30
N ILE A 43 6.17 -13.63 -0.03
CA ILE A 43 5.07 -12.65 -0.06
C ILE A 43 4.81 -12.20 -1.49
N ARG A 44 3.56 -11.85 -1.77
CA ARG A 44 3.16 -11.21 -3.03
C ARG A 44 2.54 -9.87 -2.73
N VAL A 45 3.00 -8.83 -3.44
CA VAL A 45 2.63 -7.44 -3.16
C VAL A 45 2.24 -6.73 -4.46
N ALA A 46 1.27 -5.83 -4.37
CA ALA A 46 0.96 -4.88 -5.43
C ALA A 46 0.93 -3.46 -4.87
N VAL A 47 1.59 -2.55 -5.59
CA VAL A 47 1.57 -1.11 -5.35
C VAL A 47 0.54 -0.49 -6.28
N LEU A 48 -0.48 0.15 -5.72
CA LEU A 48 -1.51 0.83 -6.50
C LEU A 48 -1.35 2.34 -6.39
N HIS A 49 -1.53 3.08 -7.50
CA HIS A 49 -1.41 4.55 -7.49
C HIS A 49 -2.50 5.29 -8.28
N GLY A 50 -2.89 6.47 -7.79
CA GLY A 50 -3.78 7.40 -8.50
C GLY A 50 -3.00 8.46 -9.26
N CYS A 51 -2.54 8.12 -10.48
CA CYS A 51 -1.72 8.99 -11.35
C CYS A 51 -0.37 9.46 -10.75
N ASN A 52 0.21 8.70 -9.81
CA ASN A 52 1.50 8.99 -9.19
C ASN A 52 2.50 7.83 -9.35
N MET A 53 2.87 7.57 -10.60
CA MET A 53 3.84 6.52 -10.97
C MET A 53 5.23 6.71 -10.32
N PRO A 54 5.80 7.93 -10.21
CA PRO A 54 7.12 8.12 -9.61
C PRO A 54 7.22 7.65 -8.16
N ASP A 55 6.23 7.99 -7.33
CA ASP A 55 6.24 7.54 -5.93
C ASP A 55 5.93 6.05 -5.82
N ALA A 56 5.06 5.52 -6.69
CA ALA A 56 4.78 4.09 -6.76
C ALA A 56 6.05 3.29 -7.09
N GLN A 57 6.87 3.79 -8.03
CA GLN A 57 8.13 3.17 -8.41
C GLN A 57 9.16 3.22 -7.29
N GLN A 58 9.25 4.33 -6.55
CA GLN A 58 10.13 4.45 -5.38
C GLN A 58 9.73 3.45 -4.30
N LEU A 59 8.43 3.34 -4.01
CA LEU A 59 7.90 2.41 -3.02
C LEU A 59 8.16 0.96 -3.44
N ALA A 60 7.93 0.62 -4.71
CA ALA A 60 8.21 -0.71 -5.25
C ALA A 60 9.69 -1.07 -5.19
N THR A 61 10.60 -0.13 -5.50
CA THR A 61 12.05 -0.35 -5.39
C THR A 61 12.44 -0.65 -3.95
N ARG A 62 11.91 0.11 -2.99
CA ARG A 62 12.15 -0.14 -1.56
C ARG A 62 11.68 -1.54 -1.15
N ILE A 63 10.45 -1.93 -1.53
CA ILE A 63 9.89 -3.25 -1.22
C ILE A 63 10.77 -4.37 -1.78
N ARG A 64 11.25 -4.24 -3.03
CA ARG A 64 12.18 -5.24 -3.62
C ARG A 64 13.48 -5.36 -2.83
N GLN A 65 14.04 -4.24 -2.39
CA GLN A 65 15.30 -4.22 -1.66
C GLN A 65 15.19 -4.81 -0.25
N GLU A 66 14.08 -4.55 0.44
CA GLU A 66 13.91 -4.97 1.85
C GLU A 66 13.33 -6.38 2.00
N TYR A 67 12.48 -6.83 1.07
CA TYR A 67 11.70 -8.07 1.26
C TYR A 67 11.79 -9.10 0.12
N ASP A 68 12.36 -8.75 -1.04
CA ASP A 68 12.47 -9.63 -2.22
C ASP A 68 11.20 -10.50 -2.49
N PRO A 69 10.04 -9.86 -2.72
CA PRO A 69 8.77 -10.58 -2.84
C PRO A 69 8.75 -11.50 -4.07
N ALA A 70 8.07 -12.64 -3.95
CA ALA A 70 7.89 -13.59 -5.06
C ALA A 70 7.17 -12.95 -6.26
N GLU A 71 6.33 -11.95 -6.00
CA GLU A 71 5.68 -11.13 -7.02
C GLU A 71 5.52 -9.68 -6.54
N LEU A 72 5.88 -8.73 -7.41
CA LEU A 72 5.63 -7.31 -7.17
C LEU A 72 5.04 -6.64 -8.41
N LEU A 73 3.79 -6.21 -8.30
CA LEU A 73 3.06 -5.49 -9.35
C LEU A 73 2.96 -4.00 -9.03
N ILE A 74 2.96 -3.16 -10.06
CA ILE A 74 2.57 -1.75 -9.96
C ILE A 74 1.37 -1.55 -10.87
N ASN A 75 0.28 -1.00 -10.34
CA ASN A 75 -0.93 -0.76 -11.13
C ASN A 75 -1.64 0.55 -10.75
N VAL A 76 -2.54 1.01 -11.60
CA VAL A 76 -3.35 2.21 -11.33
C VAL A 76 -4.53 1.82 -10.43
N THR A 77 -4.85 2.66 -9.44
CA THR A 77 -6.08 2.47 -8.67
C THR A 77 -7.29 2.68 -9.59
N GLY A 78 -8.23 1.73 -9.60
CA GLY A 78 -9.48 1.92 -10.35
C GLY A 78 -10.23 3.19 -9.91
N PRO A 79 -11.13 3.72 -10.75
CA PRO A 79 -11.84 4.99 -10.49
C PRO A 79 -12.59 5.03 -9.15
N VAL A 80 -12.96 3.85 -8.62
CA VAL A 80 -13.69 3.67 -7.36
C VAL A 80 -12.83 4.01 -6.12
N LEU A 81 -11.52 3.75 -6.13
CA LEU A 81 -10.62 4.13 -5.03
C LEU A 81 -10.06 5.55 -5.23
N GLY A 82 -9.91 6.00 -6.48
CA GLY A 82 -9.36 7.32 -6.82
C GLY A 82 -10.27 8.50 -6.42
N ILE A 83 -11.60 8.33 -6.47
CA ILE A 83 -12.55 9.42 -6.20
C ILE A 83 -12.54 9.89 -4.73
N ASN A 84 -12.22 9.00 -3.80
CA ASN A 84 -12.19 9.29 -2.35
C ASN A 84 -10.80 9.67 -1.82
N THR A 85 -9.73 9.42 -2.59
CA THR A 85 -8.34 9.58 -2.13
C THR A 85 -7.57 10.71 -2.83
N GLY A 86 -8.07 11.18 -3.98
CA GLY A 86 -7.52 12.31 -4.73
C GLY A 86 -6.20 12.01 -5.48
N PRO A 87 -5.69 12.98 -6.27
CA PRO A 87 -4.43 12.84 -6.98
C PRO A 87 -3.25 12.58 -6.02
N GLY A 88 -2.38 11.63 -6.36
CA GLY A 88 -1.25 11.27 -5.50
C GLY A 88 -1.56 10.27 -4.39
N ALA A 89 -2.69 9.56 -4.51
CA ALA A 89 -3.01 8.39 -3.70
C ALA A 89 -2.05 7.23 -4.00
N LEU A 90 -1.69 6.50 -2.93
CA LEU A 90 -0.94 5.25 -2.97
C LEU A 90 -1.66 4.24 -2.10
N ALA A 91 -1.62 2.97 -2.49
CA ALA A 91 -2.10 1.85 -1.69
C ALA A 91 -1.16 0.65 -1.85
N LEU A 92 -1.14 -0.19 -0.83
CA LEU A 92 -0.47 -1.49 -0.82
C LEU A 92 -1.52 -2.56 -0.58
N CYS A 93 -1.42 -3.64 -1.34
CA CYS A 93 -2.14 -4.88 -1.06
C CYS A 93 -1.21 -6.07 -1.29
N GLY A 94 -1.50 -7.18 -0.63
CA GLY A 94 -0.67 -8.37 -0.74
C GLY A 94 -0.98 -9.37 0.36
N TYR A 95 -0.32 -10.52 0.29
CA TYR A 95 -0.50 -11.62 1.22
C TYR A 95 0.78 -12.45 1.33
N THR A 96 0.89 -13.20 2.42
CA THR A 96 1.92 -14.21 2.62
C THR A 96 1.43 -15.56 2.09
N GLU A 97 2.26 -16.27 1.32
CA GLU A 97 1.95 -17.63 0.87
C GLU A 97 1.88 -18.60 2.06
N THR A 98 0.88 -19.49 2.06
CA THR A 98 0.62 -20.49 3.11
C THR A 98 1.60 -21.64 3.09
#